data_AF-A0A0G0BEZ3-F1
#
_entry.id   AF-A0A0G0BEZ3-F1
#
_cell.length_a   1.000
_cell.length_b   1.000
_cell.length_c   1.000
_cell.angle_alpha   90.00
_cell.angle_beta   90.00
_cell.angle_gamma   90.00
#
_symmetry.space_group_name_H-M   'P 1'
#
loop_
_entity.id
_entity.type
_entity.pdbx_description
1 polymer ?
#
loop_
_entity_poly.entity_id
_entity_poly.type
_entity_poly.pdbx_seq_one_letter_code
_entity_poly.pdbx_strand_id
1 'polypeptide(L)'
;MKSNKKTIFSTLIFSTFVFCFPAITFAYEGLVPCGGSGATDTPTTPCNLCHLFEGIQNLINWGEIVLVTIAVVAIVAGAIMYIISAGDSGMMESAKGVIKQALWGVVIVLGAWVIVNTALWLLTSKIYKGGSGDAKLGISNWYDFQCGSGGTSVGGDDIYPDTPINNDPDDTGSPATPGGEECPYGYKEDMTGCLDKPADSDDEDVEEPLPLDPDSFQSMTEAQRRAYFKDRGITVSETKPGATEVDKLKPTTVEGVLDFKNEVGAPITLNSGSEAGPHNNSNPNALSHANGYKVDIDNTPVVNNYIEKNYTRPEGPAGTRKDGAALYYDSKGNQYAKESSHWDVTYYPG
;
A
#
# COMPACT_ATOMS: atom_id res chain seq x y z
N MET A 1 13.61 18.94 56.87
CA MET A 1 13.49 19.40 55.47
C MET A 1 12.03 19.33 55.06
N LYS A 2 11.38 20.48 54.80
CA LYS A 2 9.98 20.52 54.35
C LYS A 2 9.98 20.15 52.86
N SER A 3 9.74 18.88 52.54
CA SER A 3 9.68 18.42 51.16
C SER A 3 8.58 19.20 50.43
N ASN A 4 8.95 19.99 49.43
CA ASN A 4 7.99 20.72 48.61
C ASN A 4 7.25 19.70 47.72
N LYS A 5 6.16 19.13 48.26
CA LYS A 5 5.33 18.11 47.59
C LYS A 5 4.90 18.53 46.18
N LYS A 6 4.71 19.84 45.95
CA LYS A 6 4.43 20.43 44.63
C LYS A 6 5.57 20.23 43.63
N THR A 7 6.83 20.37 44.08
CA THR A 7 8.03 20.19 43.24
C THR A 7 8.25 18.72 42.90
N ILE A 8 7.97 17.80 43.84
CA ILE A 8 8.05 16.34 43.62
C ILE A 8 6.96 15.87 42.65
N PHE A 9 5.73 16.37 42.81
CA PHE A 9 4.63 16.06 41.91
C PHE A 9 4.89 16.58 40.48
N SER A 10 5.38 17.82 40.36
CA SER A 10 5.73 18.41 39.06
C SER A 10 6.88 17.67 38.36
N THR A 11 7.87 17.15 39.11
CA THR A 11 9.00 16.39 38.53
C THR A 11 8.60 14.97 38.13
N LEU A 12 7.74 14.30 38.90
CA LEU A 12 7.19 13.00 38.53
C LEU A 12 6.31 13.07 37.27
N ILE A 13 5.48 14.11 37.14
CA ILE A 13 4.68 14.33 35.92
C ILE A 13 5.57 14.62 34.72
N PHE A 14 6.56 15.50 34.86
CA PHE A 14 7.47 15.84 33.76
C PHE A 14 8.31 14.63 33.32
N SER A 15 8.81 13.84 34.27
CA SER A 15 9.55 12.60 33.98
C SER A 15 8.67 11.54 33.30
N THR A 16 7.41 11.42 33.72
CA THR A 16 6.46 10.48 33.10
C THR A 16 6.08 10.96 31.70
N PHE A 17 5.89 12.27 31.50
CA PHE A 17 5.63 12.84 30.18
C PHE A 17 6.78 12.61 29.21
N VAL A 18 8.03 12.78 29.64
CA VAL A 18 9.24 12.54 28.84
C VAL A 18 9.46 11.05 28.54
N PHE A 19 9.08 10.15 29.45
CA PHE A 19 9.29 8.70 29.30
C PHE A 19 8.12 7.97 28.62
N CYS A 20 6.89 8.49 28.74
CA CYS A 20 5.69 7.97 28.07
C CYS A 20 5.36 8.70 26.77
N PHE A 21 6.09 9.76 26.39
CA PHE A 21 6.16 10.13 24.99
C PHE A 21 7.03 9.07 24.29
N PRO A 22 6.47 8.13 23.50
CA PRO A 22 7.29 7.57 22.44
C PRO A 22 7.84 8.76 21.65
N ALA A 23 9.07 8.68 21.15
CA ALA A 23 9.56 9.66 20.21
C ALA A 23 8.57 9.70 19.05
N ILE A 24 7.62 10.64 19.08
CA ILE A 24 6.76 10.93 17.94
C ILE A 24 7.71 11.56 16.95
N THR A 25 8.35 10.72 16.16
CA THR A 25 9.07 11.14 14.98
C THR A 25 8.01 11.68 14.05
N PHE A 26 7.75 12.98 14.15
CA PHE A 26 6.99 13.70 13.14
C PHE A 26 7.85 13.70 11.87
N ALA A 27 7.80 12.61 11.11
CA ALA A 27 8.05 12.71 9.69
C ALA A 27 6.92 13.61 9.17
N TYR A 28 7.23 14.88 8.91
CA TYR A 28 6.27 15.86 8.42
C TYR A 28 6.04 15.59 6.93
N GLU A 29 5.44 14.45 6.61
CA GLU A 29 4.66 14.43 5.38
C GLU A 29 3.44 15.32 5.67
N GLY A 30 3.24 16.34 4.85
CA GLY A 30 2.19 17.33 5.08
C GLY A 30 0.84 16.64 5.33
N LEU A 31 0.05 17.15 6.29
CA LEU A 31 -1.29 16.64 6.60
C LEU A 31 -2.14 16.44 5.33
N VAL A 32 -1.90 17.28 4.33
CA VAL A 32 -2.36 17.09 2.95
C VAL A 32 -1.12 16.86 2.08
N PRO A 33 -1.02 15.72 1.36
CA PRO A 33 0.15 15.35 0.56
C PRO A 33 0.28 16.13 -0.76
N CYS A 34 -0.57 17.14 -0.99
CA CYS A 34 -0.59 17.96 -2.20
C CYS A 34 -0.52 19.46 -1.85
N GLY A 35 -0.11 20.29 -2.82
CA GLY A 35 -0.20 21.75 -2.69
C GLY A 35 0.88 22.44 -1.83
N GLY A 36 1.97 21.77 -1.49
CA GLY A 36 3.09 22.35 -0.74
C GLY A 36 4.41 22.31 -1.50
N SER A 37 4.98 23.47 -1.82
CA SER A 37 6.39 23.61 -2.23
C SER A 37 7.27 23.49 -0.99
N GLY A 38 7.70 22.26 -0.67
CA GLY A 38 8.42 21.96 0.58
C GLY A 38 9.26 20.68 0.59
N ALA A 39 9.52 20.05 -0.55
CA ALA A 39 10.55 19.03 -0.71
C ALA A 39 11.20 19.25 -2.08
N THR A 40 12.53 19.35 -2.09
CA THR A 40 13.36 19.44 -3.28
C THR A 40 13.04 18.29 -4.24
N ASP A 41 12.77 18.63 -5.50
CA ASP A 41 12.80 17.76 -6.69
C ASP A 41 11.58 16.87 -7.04
N THR A 42 10.35 17.24 -6.68
CA THR A 42 9.15 16.63 -7.29
C THR A 42 8.19 17.66 -7.89
N PRO A 43 7.60 17.40 -9.06
CA PRO A 43 6.62 18.29 -9.68
C PRO A 43 5.45 18.55 -8.72
N THR A 44 5.03 19.82 -8.64
CA THR A 44 3.86 20.27 -7.88
C THR A 44 2.62 19.52 -8.39
N THR A 45 2.26 18.44 -7.70
CA THR A 45 1.11 17.62 -8.06
C THR A 45 -0.16 18.43 -7.73
N PRO A 46 -1.05 18.70 -8.70
CA PRO A 46 -2.28 19.43 -8.44
C PRO A 46 -3.13 18.67 -7.42
N CYS A 47 -3.76 19.41 -6.50
CA CYS A 47 -4.61 18.81 -5.49
C CYS A 47 -5.93 18.32 -6.10
N ASN A 48 -6.19 17.04 -5.93
CA ASN A 48 -7.43 16.39 -6.35
C ASN A 48 -8.30 16.15 -5.10
N LEU A 49 -9.60 15.91 -5.28
CA LEU A 49 -10.51 15.57 -4.17
C LEU A 49 -10.03 14.34 -3.37
N CYS A 50 -9.26 13.48 -4.02
CA CYS A 50 -8.62 12.31 -3.41
C CYS A 50 -7.57 12.65 -2.35
N HIS A 51 -6.68 13.59 -2.66
CA HIS A 51 -5.70 14.10 -1.70
C HIS A 51 -6.36 14.82 -0.51
N LEU A 52 -7.59 15.34 -0.68
CA LEU A 52 -8.39 15.87 0.44
C LEU A 52 -8.90 14.74 1.36
N PHE A 53 -9.39 13.63 0.80
CA PHE A 53 -9.85 12.49 1.60
C PHE A 53 -8.70 11.76 2.29
N GLU A 54 -7.56 11.57 1.63
CA GLU A 54 -6.32 11.09 2.26
C GLU A 54 -5.88 12.01 3.40
N GLY A 55 -5.95 13.33 3.19
CA GLY A 55 -5.63 14.29 4.24
C GLY A 55 -6.57 14.21 5.45
N ILE A 56 -7.85 13.96 5.23
CA ILE A 56 -8.83 13.70 6.31
C ILE A 56 -8.48 12.40 7.04
N GLN A 57 -8.13 11.32 6.34
CA GLN A 57 -7.72 10.07 6.98
C GLN A 57 -6.46 10.25 7.81
N ASN A 58 -5.45 10.93 7.26
CA ASN A 58 -4.22 11.26 7.97
C ASN A 58 -4.49 12.11 9.21
N LEU A 59 -5.43 13.07 9.13
CA LEU A 59 -5.87 13.86 10.27
C LEU A 59 -6.57 13.02 11.35
N ILE A 60 -7.42 12.09 10.96
CA ILE A 60 -8.13 11.22 11.90
C ILE A 60 -7.16 10.25 12.57
N ASN A 61 -6.27 9.62 11.80
CA ASN A 61 -5.23 8.73 12.32
C ASN A 61 -4.26 9.47 13.26
N TRP A 62 -3.81 10.66 12.87
CA TRP A 62 -2.99 11.51 13.72
C TRP A 62 -3.74 11.92 15.00
N GLY A 63 -5.01 12.32 14.86
CA GLY A 63 -5.87 12.72 15.97
C GLY A 63 -6.09 11.58 16.96
N GLU A 64 -6.30 10.36 16.49
CA GLU A 64 -6.46 9.16 17.32
C GLU A 64 -5.20 8.89 18.16
N ILE A 65 -4.02 8.93 17.53
CA ILE A 65 -2.73 8.75 18.23
C ILE A 65 -2.56 9.82 19.31
N VAL A 66 -2.85 11.09 19.00
CA VAL A 66 -2.74 12.20 19.95
C VAL A 66 -3.70 12.02 21.12
N LEU A 67 -4.97 11.67 20.85
CA LEU A 67 -5.99 11.50 21.89
C LEU A 67 -5.69 10.30 22.80
N VAL A 68 -5.26 9.18 22.24
CA VAL A 68 -4.87 7.99 23.02
C VAL A 68 -3.65 8.31 23.90
N THR A 69 -2.67 9.05 23.37
CA THR A 69 -1.48 9.47 24.13
C THR A 69 -1.86 10.36 25.32
N ILE A 70 -2.75 11.35 25.10
CA ILE A 70 -3.25 12.21 26.18
C ILE A 70 -4.01 11.40 27.23
N ALA A 71 -4.83 10.43 26.81
CA ALA A 71 -5.56 9.56 27.72
C ALA A 71 -4.62 8.74 28.62
N VAL A 72 -3.56 8.15 28.06
CA VAL A 72 -2.54 7.42 28.82
C VAL A 72 -1.86 8.33 29.84
N VAL A 73 -1.44 9.54 29.43
CA VAL A 73 -0.81 10.51 30.35
C VAL A 73 -1.76 10.91 31.48
N ALA A 74 -3.04 11.15 31.18
CA ALA A 74 -4.05 11.49 32.18
C ALA A 74 -4.28 10.35 33.18
N ILE A 75 -4.32 9.10 32.72
CA ILE A 75 -4.46 7.91 33.58
C ILE A 75 -3.25 7.78 34.50
N VAL A 76 -2.02 7.90 33.98
CA VAL A 76 -0.81 7.78 34.80
C VAL A 76 -0.71 8.94 35.80
N ALA A 77 -1.01 10.17 35.38
CA ALA A 77 -1.03 11.33 36.27
C ALA A 77 -2.09 11.16 37.39
N GLY A 78 -3.27 10.65 37.04
CA GLY A 78 -4.30 10.28 38.02
C GLY A 78 -3.85 9.19 38.98
N ALA A 79 -3.15 8.17 38.50
CA ALA A 79 -2.61 7.08 39.33
C ALA A 79 -1.55 7.58 40.32
N ILE A 80 -0.61 8.42 39.87
CA ILE A 80 0.40 9.05 40.73
C ILE A 80 -0.27 9.94 41.78
N MET A 81 -1.26 10.75 41.38
CA MET A 81 -2.03 11.59 42.29
C MET A 81 -2.74 10.76 43.36
N TYR A 82 -3.34 9.63 42.97
CA TYR A 82 -4.03 8.74 43.90
C TYR A 82 -3.09 8.17 44.98
N ILE A 83 -1.89 7.72 44.59
CA ILE A 83 -0.90 7.13 45.51
C ILE A 83 -0.36 8.17 46.49
N ILE A 84 -0.04 9.39 46.03
CA ILE A 84 0.59 10.43 46.84
C ILE A 84 -0.42 11.15 47.76
N SER A 85 -1.73 10.98 47.52
CA SER A 85 -2.79 11.65 48.28
C SER A 85 -2.78 11.34 49.79
N ALA A 86 -2.13 10.25 50.22
CA ALA A 86 -1.84 9.95 51.63
C ALA A 86 -3.03 10.13 52.60
N GLY A 87 -4.25 9.80 52.13
CA GLY A 87 -5.49 9.89 52.91
C GLY A 87 -6.27 11.20 52.80
N ASP A 88 -5.81 12.17 52.02
CA ASP A 88 -6.60 13.37 51.69
C ASP A 88 -7.76 13.00 50.76
N SER A 89 -8.99 13.06 51.28
CA SER A 89 -10.19 12.66 50.54
C SER A 89 -10.45 13.53 49.30
N GLY A 90 -10.05 14.80 49.31
CA GLY A 90 -10.26 15.72 48.20
C GLY A 90 -9.35 15.41 47.00
N MET A 91 -8.07 15.11 47.26
CA MET A 91 -7.10 14.72 46.25
C MET A 91 -7.37 13.31 45.71
N MET A 92 -7.83 12.39 46.55
CA MET A 92 -8.22 11.04 46.11
C MET A 92 -9.45 11.06 45.19
N GLU A 93 -10.44 11.90 45.48
CA GLU A 93 -11.62 12.04 44.62
C GLU A 93 -11.27 12.72 43.30
N SER A 94 -10.41 13.75 43.36
CA SER A 94 -9.90 14.43 42.16
C SER A 94 -9.13 13.46 41.25
N ALA A 95 -8.28 12.61 41.82
CA ALA A 95 -7.54 11.58 41.09
C ALA A 95 -8.47 10.57 40.39
N LYS A 96 -9.49 10.08 41.11
CA LYS A 96 -10.51 9.19 40.51
C LYS A 96 -11.31 9.89 39.41
N GLY A 97 -11.58 11.18 39.57
CA GLY A 97 -12.26 12.00 38.55
C GLY A 97 -11.48 12.05 37.24
N VAL A 98 -10.18 12.36 37.31
CA VAL A 98 -9.29 12.38 36.13
C VAL A 98 -9.24 11.02 35.43
N ILE A 99 -9.11 9.92 36.20
CA ILE A 99 -9.07 8.57 35.63
C ILE A 99 -10.41 8.21 34.97
N LYS A 100 -11.55 8.51 35.62
CA LYS A 100 -12.89 8.26 35.04
C LYS A 100 -13.12 9.04 33.74
N GLN A 101 -12.71 10.31 33.69
CA GLN A 101 -12.83 11.14 32.50
C GLN A 101 -11.98 10.59 31.34
N ALA A 102 -10.75 10.17 31.61
CA ALA A 102 -9.90 9.55 30.61
C ALA A 102 -10.50 8.24 30.06
N LEU A 103 -11.07 7.39 30.93
CA LEU A 103 -11.75 6.16 30.52
C LEU A 103 -12.97 6.43 29.63
N TRP A 104 -13.79 7.42 29.98
CA TRP A 104 -14.90 7.83 29.11
C TRP A 104 -14.42 8.37 27.76
N GLY A 105 -13.29 9.08 27.72
CA GLY A 105 -12.66 9.53 26.47
C GLY A 105 -12.30 8.36 25.54
N VAL A 106 -11.66 7.32 26.07
CA VAL A 106 -11.31 6.10 25.30
C VAL A 106 -12.58 5.40 24.79
N VAL A 107 -13.61 5.27 25.63
CA VAL A 107 -14.90 4.69 25.23
C VAL A 107 -15.55 5.48 24.11
N ILE A 108 -15.49 6.82 24.14
CA ILE A 108 -16.05 7.67 23.09
C ILE A 108 -15.28 7.50 21.77
N VAL A 109 -13.95 7.43 21.79
CA VAL A 109 -13.14 7.26 20.56
C VAL A 109 -13.44 5.91 19.91
N LEU A 110 -13.41 4.82 20.69
CA LEU A 110 -13.76 3.48 20.19
C LEU A 110 -15.23 3.40 19.75
N GLY A 111 -16.12 4.04 20.52
CA GLY A 111 -17.54 4.14 20.18
C GLY A 111 -17.77 4.90 18.88
N ALA A 112 -17.06 6.00 18.62
CA ALA A 112 -17.14 6.75 17.38
C ALA A 112 -16.72 5.91 16.18
N TRP A 113 -15.61 5.15 16.29
CA TRP A 113 -15.19 4.23 15.23
C TRP A 113 -16.25 3.18 14.91
N VAL A 114 -16.81 2.53 15.95
CA VAL A 114 -17.88 1.53 15.78
C VAL A 114 -19.14 2.15 15.17
N ILE A 115 -19.56 3.33 15.64
CA ILE A 115 -20.77 4.02 15.18
C ILE A 115 -20.64 4.40 13.71
N VAL A 116 -19.53 5.04 13.32
CA VAL A 116 -19.29 5.46 11.94
C VAL A 116 -19.26 4.23 11.03
N ASN A 117 -18.50 3.19 11.40
CA ASN A 117 -18.40 1.97 10.62
C ASN A 117 -19.75 1.22 10.48
N THR A 118 -20.51 1.13 11.57
CA THR A 118 -21.82 0.46 11.57
C THR A 118 -22.87 1.25 10.79
N ALA A 119 -22.88 2.58 10.93
CA ALA A 119 -23.81 3.44 10.19
C ALA A 119 -23.54 3.35 8.69
N LEU A 120 -22.28 3.35 8.27
CA LEU A 120 -21.91 3.22 6.86
C LEU A 120 -22.25 1.83 6.32
N TRP A 121 -21.98 0.76 7.06
CA TRP A 121 -22.42 -0.58 6.67
C TRP A 121 -23.95 -0.66 6.48
N LEU A 122 -24.74 -0.04 7.37
CA LEU A 122 -26.20 0.01 7.24
C LEU A 122 -26.66 0.83 6.04
N LEU A 123 -26.01 1.94 5.73
CA LEU A 123 -26.35 2.78 4.57
C LEU A 123 -25.99 2.07 3.26
N THR A 124 -24.82 1.45 3.16
CA THR A 124 -24.42 0.71 1.96
C THR A 124 -25.31 -0.53 1.75
N SER A 125 -25.70 -1.24 2.82
CA SER A 125 -26.64 -2.38 2.74
C SER A 125 -28.01 -2.03 2.16
N LYS A 126 -28.46 -0.77 2.31
CA LYS A 126 -29.70 -0.26 1.72
C LYS A 126 -29.55 0.13 0.25
N ILE A 127 -28.35 0.49 -0.20
CA ILE A 127 -28.05 0.81 -1.60
C ILE A 127 -27.85 -0.46 -2.44
N TYR A 128 -27.36 -1.56 -1.85
CA TYR A 128 -27.14 -2.84 -2.55
C TYR A 128 -28.41 -3.59 -3.02
N LYS A 129 -29.63 -3.07 -2.77
CA LYS A 129 -30.90 -3.67 -3.22
C LYS A 129 -31.69 -2.79 -4.21
N GLY A 130 -31.00 -2.08 -5.10
CA GLY A 130 -31.58 -1.42 -6.28
C GLY A 130 -30.74 -1.75 -7.52
N GLY A 131 -31.37 -2.22 -8.60
CA GLY A 131 -30.70 -2.92 -9.68
C GLY A 131 -29.92 -2.07 -10.70
N SER A 132 -29.14 -2.82 -11.50
CA SER A 132 -28.53 -2.50 -12.80
C SER A 132 -27.61 -1.28 -12.91
N GLY A 133 -26.30 -1.53 -13.05
CA GLY A 133 -25.33 -0.59 -13.64
C GLY A 133 -24.57 0.26 -12.63
N ASP A 134 -23.29 -0.08 -12.43
CA ASP A 134 -22.18 0.87 -12.32
C ASP A 134 -22.23 1.98 -11.26
N ALA A 135 -22.51 1.59 -10.02
CA ALA A 135 -21.96 2.26 -8.85
C ALA A 135 -21.48 1.21 -7.83
N LYS A 136 -20.48 0.41 -8.24
CA LYS A 136 -19.64 -0.33 -7.29
C LYS A 136 -18.74 0.67 -6.58
N LEU A 137 -19.29 1.41 -5.61
CA LEU A 137 -18.46 1.97 -4.56
C LEU A 137 -17.88 0.78 -3.80
N GLY A 138 -16.67 0.34 -4.20
CA GLY A 138 -15.87 -0.72 -3.60
C GLY A 138 -15.39 -0.37 -2.19
N ILE A 139 -16.26 0.26 -1.40
CA ILE A 139 -15.96 0.76 -0.07
C ILE A 139 -16.27 -0.39 0.89
N SER A 140 -15.22 -1.17 1.18
CA SER A 140 -15.26 -2.21 2.21
C SER A 140 -15.45 -1.58 3.60
N ASN A 141 -14.88 -0.39 3.80
CA ASN A 141 -14.95 0.40 5.02
C ASN A 141 -14.92 1.91 4.70
N TRP A 142 -15.49 2.74 5.55
CA TRP A 142 -15.53 4.20 5.33
C TRP A 142 -14.16 4.89 5.35
N TYR A 143 -13.12 4.21 5.84
CA TYR A 143 -11.75 4.70 5.83
C TYR A 143 -10.97 4.17 4.61
N ASP A 144 -11.60 3.39 3.73
CA ASP A 144 -11.02 2.78 2.54
C ASP A 144 -11.68 3.39 1.30
N PHE A 145 -11.31 4.63 1.01
CA PHE A 145 -11.73 5.32 -0.20
C PHE A 145 -10.68 5.06 -1.27
N GLN A 146 -10.99 4.14 -2.18
CA GLN A 146 -10.22 3.93 -3.39
C GLN A 146 -10.41 5.14 -4.30
N CYS A 147 -9.52 6.10 -4.13
CA CYS A 147 -9.35 7.18 -5.05
C CYS A 147 -8.51 6.70 -6.21
N GLY A 148 -9.16 5.98 -7.13
CA GLY A 148 -8.54 5.66 -8.41
C GLY A 148 -8.15 6.97 -9.09
N SER A 149 -6.92 7.05 -9.59
CA SER A 149 -6.62 7.96 -10.69
C SER A 149 -7.38 7.46 -11.91
N GLY A 150 -8.63 7.86 -11.97
CA GLY A 150 -9.60 7.45 -12.96
C GLY A 150 -10.88 8.13 -12.56
N GLY A 151 -11.23 9.19 -13.29
CA GLY A 151 -12.55 9.78 -13.17
C GLY A 151 -13.57 8.65 -13.19
N THR A 152 -14.35 8.54 -12.12
CA THR A 152 -15.63 7.88 -12.24
C THR A 152 -16.36 8.67 -13.31
N SER A 153 -16.45 8.11 -14.51
CA SER A 153 -17.48 8.45 -15.47
C SER A 153 -18.81 8.05 -14.84
N VAL A 154 -19.23 8.83 -13.84
CA VAL A 154 -20.65 8.99 -13.55
C VAL A 154 -21.15 9.70 -14.79
N GLY A 155 -22.03 9.03 -15.54
CA GLY A 155 -22.71 9.64 -16.67
C GLY A 155 -23.23 11.02 -16.25
N GLY A 156 -22.61 12.03 -16.84
CA GLY A 156 -22.78 13.44 -16.56
C GLY A 156 -22.17 14.17 -17.75
N ASP A 157 -22.95 14.22 -18.81
CA ASP A 157 -23.07 15.35 -19.73
C ASP A 157 -22.07 16.51 -19.50
N ASP A 158 -20.86 16.37 -20.07
CA ASP A 158 -19.94 17.46 -20.34
C ASP A 158 -19.63 17.41 -21.84
N ILE A 159 -20.31 18.20 -22.66
CA ILE A 159 -19.78 19.47 -23.19
C ILE A 159 -18.25 19.51 -23.08
N TYR A 160 -17.63 19.21 -24.22
CA TYR A 160 -16.24 19.50 -24.56
C TYR A 160 -15.83 20.89 -24.03
N PRO A 161 -14.75 21.03 -23.23
CA PRO A 161 -14.23 22.34 -22.91
C PRO A 161 -13.60 22.94 -24.17
N ASP A 162 -14.19 24.06 -24.59
CA ASP A 162 -13.79 24.87 -25.72
C ASP A 162 -12.26 25.02 -25.84
N THR A 163 -11.76 24.79 -27.05
CA THR A 163 -10.53 25.40 -27.54
C THR A 163 -10.55 26.91 -27.29
N PRO A 164 -9.43 27.57 -26.94
CA PRO A 164 -9.42 29.02 -26.81
C PRO A 164 -9.75 29.65 -28.16
N ILE A 165 -10.85 30.39 -28.22
CA ILE A 165 -11.18 31.26 -29.33
C ILE A 165 -10.18 32.42 -29.29
N ASN A 166 -9.11 32.33 -30.07
CA ASN A 166 -8.36 33.51 -30.49
C ASN A 166 -9.17 34.18 -31.60
N ASN A 167 -9.91 35.24 -31.23
CA ASN A 167 -10.47 36.18 -32.19
C ASN A 167 -9.30 36.98 -32.80
N ASP A 168 -8.92 36.65 -34.03
CA ASP A 168 -8.12 37.54 -34.86
C ASP A 168 -8.96 37.94 -36.08
N PRO A 169 -9.41 39.21 -36.20
CA PRO A 169 -10.24 39.68 -37.29
C PRO A 169 -9.40 40.48 -38.30
N ASP A 170 -8.36 39.90 -38.89
CA ASP A 170 -7.77 40.43 -40.13
C ASP A 170 -6.81 39.42 -40.77
N ASP A 171 -7.29 38.60 -41.71
CA ASP A 171 -6.52 38.44 -42.95
C ASP A 171 -7.44 37.97 -44.09
N THR A 172 -7.38 38.72 -45.18
CA THR A 172 -8.20 38.57 -46.37
C THR A 172 -7.30 38.29 -47.56
N GLY A 173 -7.52 37.16 -48.25
CA GLY A 173 -7.16 37.07 -49.67
C GLY A 173 -6.61 35.73 -50.19
N SER A 174 -7.47 34.98 -50.89
CA SER A 174 -7.29 34.30 -52.20
C SER A 174 -6.06 33.39 -52.51
N PRO A 175 -6.11 32.55 -53.57
CA PRO A 175 -7.19 31.71 -54.10
C PRO A 175 -6.75 30.23 -54.29
N ALA A 176 -7.69 29.38 -54.69
CA ALA A 176 -7.50 27.95 -54.96
C ALA A 176 -6.39 27.60 -55.97
N THR A 177 -5.73 26.46 -55.75
CA THR A 177 -5.08 25.65 -56.81
C THR A 177 -5.29 24.15 -56.54
N PRO A 178 -5.35 23.28 -57.56
CA PRO A 178 -5.92 21.93 -57.46
C PRO A 178 -4.86 20.81 -57.37
N GLY A 179 -5.22 19.72 -56.69
CA GLY A 179 -4.70 18.36 -56.93
C GLY A 179 -3.66 17.84 -55.93
N GLY A 180 -3.94 16.67 -55.35
CA GLY A 180 -2.97 15.79 -54.68
C GLY A 180 -3.45 15.27 -53.32
N GLU A 181 -4.08 14.10 -53.29
CA GLU A 181 -4.39 13.35 -52.06
C GLU A 181 -3.19 12.43 -51.74
N GLU A 182 -2.48 12.64 -50.62
CA GLU A 182 -1.48 11.69 -50.10
C GLU A 182 -2.14 10.82 -49.00
N CYS A 183 -1.96 9.49 -49.04
CA CYS A 183 -2.42 8.57 -47.98
C CYS A 183 -1.54 8.72 -46.70
N PRO A 184 -2.06 8.53 -45.47
CA PRO A 184 -1.30 8.66 -44.22
C PRO A 184 -0.17 7.63 -44.05
N TYR A 185 0.82 7.95 -43.20
CA TYR A 185 2.06 7.18 -42.96
C TYR A 185 1.85 5.67 -42.75
N GLY A 186 2.42 4.85 -43.65
CA GLY A 186 2.49 3.38 -43.53
C GLY A 186 2.03 2.58 -44.75
N TYR A 187 1.40 3.20 -45.75
CA TYR A 187 0.82 2.53 -46.93
C TYR A 187 1.64 2.79 -48.21
N LYS A 188 1.67 1.83 -49.15
CA LYS A 188 2.27 1.99 -50.49
C LYS A 188 1.18 2.16 -51.55
N GLU A 189 1.39 3.12 -52.47
CA GLU A 189 0.48 3.42 -53.57
C GLU A 189 0.57 2.38 -54.72
N ASP A 190 -0.59 2.02 -55.29
CA ASP A 190 -0.74 1.43 -56.62
C ASP A 190 -1.90 2.14 -57.36
N MET A 191 -1.93 2.05 -58.69
CA MET A 191 -2.71 2.83 -59.67
C MET A 191 -4.24 2.78 -59.53
N THR A 192 -4.81 2.25 -58.45
CA THR A 192 -6.25 2.22 -58.16
C THR A 192 -6.66 2.72 -56.76
N GLY A 193 -5.75 3.30 -55.95
CA GLY A 193 -6.07 3.94 -54.65
C GLY A 193 -5.59 3.17 -53.41
N CYS A 194 -5.76 3.73 -52.19
CA CYS A 194 -5.31 3.11 -50.94
C CYS A 194 -6.10 1.80 -50.68
N LEU A 195 -5.43 0.64 -50.64
CA LEU A 195 -6.06 -0.67 -50.36
C LEU A 195 -6.11 -0.94 -48.84
N ASP A 196 -7.25 -1.44 -48.35
CA ASP A 196 -7.36 -2.03 -47.02
C ASP A 196 -6.40 -3.23 -46.90
N LYS A 197 -5.71 -3.33 -45.75
CA LYS A 197 -4.82 -4.47 -45.44
C LYS A 197 -5.64 -5.78 -45.48
N PRO A 198 -5.17 -6.85 -46.15
CA PRO A 198 -5.84 -8.15 -46.09
C PRO A 198 -5.81 -8.67 -44.65
N ALA A 199 -6.92 -9.25 -44.21
CA ALA A 199 -7.01 -9.96 -42.94
C ALA A 199 -6.01 -11.12 -42.95
N ASP A 200 -4.90 -10.96 -42.25
CA ASP A 200 -4.03 -12.08 -41.89
C ASP A 200 -4.77 -12.90 -40.83
N SER A 201 -5.07 -14.13 -41.20
CA SER A 201 -5.42 -15.23 -40.32
C SER A 201 -4.17 -15.70 -39.59
N ASP A 202 -4.32 -15.98 -38.29
CA ASP A 202 -3.43 -16.77 -37.43
C ASP A 202 -2.22 -16.04 -36.83
N ASP A 203 -2.45 -14.93 -36.14
CA ASP A 203 -1.63 -14.57 -34.98
C ASP A 203 -2.53 -14.67 -33.74
N GLU A 204 -2.26 -15.65 -32.87
CA GLU A 204 -2.75 -15.58 -31.49
C GLU A 204 -2.08 -14.35 -30.87
N ASP A 205 -2.84 -13.25 -30.77
CA ASP A 205 -2.48 -12.07 -29.99
C ASP A 205 -2.20 -12.53 -28.56
N VAL A 206 -0.95 -12.86 -28.27
CA VAL A 206 -0.47 -12.92 -26.90
C VAL A 206 -0.48 -11.48 -26.43
N GLU A 207 -1.59 -11.05 -25.83
CA GLU A 207 -1.67 -9.78 -25.11
C GLU A 207 -0.42 -9.70 -24.23
N GLU A 208 0.49 -8.79 -24.57
CA GLU A 208 1.63 -8.51 -23.69
C GLU A 208 1.04 -8.15 -22.33
N PRO A 209 1.48 -8.80 -21.23
CA PRO A 209 0.89 -8.56 -19.93
C PRO A 209 1.02 -7.08 -19.60
N LEU A 210 -0.13 -6.43 -19.40
CA LEU A 210 -0.24 -5.03 -19.00
C LEU A 210 0.82 -4.70 -17.93
N PRO A 211 1.50 -3.55 -18.03
CA PRO A 211 2.52 -3.16 -17.06
C PRO A 211 1.95 -3.22 -15.64
N LEU A 212 2.77 -3.74 -14.73
CA LEU A 212 2.44 -3.95 -13.32
C LEU A 212 1.99 -2.63 -12.69
N ASP A 213 0.68 -2.45 -12.49
CA ASP A 213 0.17 -1.40 -11.62
C ASP A 213 0.34 -1.86 -10.16
N PRO A 214 1.25 -1.24 -9.37
CA PRO A 214 1.51 -1.65 -8.00
C PRO A 214 0.27 -1.56 -7.10
N ASP A 215 -0.67 -0.67 -7.44
CA ASP A 215 -1.91 -0.44 -6.69
C ASP A 215 -2.96 -1.54 -6.99
N SER A 216 -2.85 -2.16 -8.17
CA SER A 216 -3.68 -3.30 -8.53
C SER A 216 -3.37 -4.52 -7.67
N PHE A 217 -2.11 -4.75 -7.28
CA PHE A 217 -1.78 -5.95 -6.50
C PHE A 217 -2.36 -5.90 -5.10
N GLN A 218 -2.18 -4.79 -4.37
CA GLN A 218 -2.61 -4.70 -2.97
C GLN A 218 -4.13 -4.83 -2.80
N SER A 219 -4.90 -4.54 -3.85
CA SER A 219 -6.36 -4.65 -3.87
C SER A 219 -6.87 -6.01 -4.37
N MET A 220 -6.02 -6.86 -4.93
CA MET A 220 -6.40 -8.22 -5.37
C MET A 220 -6.66 -9.15 -4.19
N THR A 221 -7.77 -9.88 -4.28
CA THR A 221 -8.05 -11.03 -3.40
C THR A 221 -7.04 -12.16 -3.60
N GLU A 222 -6.90 -13.05 -2.61
CA GLU A 222 -6.08 -14.26 -2.70
C GLU A 222 -6.34 -15.09 -3.97
N ALA A 223 -7.62 -15.28 -4.33
CA ALA A 223 -7.98 -16.02 -5.53
C ALA A 223 -7.53 -15.31 -6.82
N GLN A 224 -7.68 -13.98 -6.87
CA GLN A 224 -7.22 -13.19 -8.02
C GLN A 224 -5.70 -13.22 -8.12
N ARG A 225 -4.98 -13.11 -7.01
CA ARG A 225 -3.51 -13.10 -7.03
C ARG A 225 -2.93 -14.47 -7.38
N ARG A 226 -3.56 -15.56 -6.95
CA ARG A 226 -3.21 -16.91 -7.41
C ARG A 226 -3.46 -17.09 -8.91
N ALA A 227 -4.58 -16.58 -9.43
CA ALA A 227 -4.86 -16.62 -10.86
C ALA A 227 -3.83 -15.81 -11.65
N TYR A 228 -3.46 -14.63 -11.14
CA TYR A 228 -2.44 -13.77 -11.71
C TYR A 228 -1.06 -14.45 -11.82
N PHE A 229 -0.62 -15.11 -10.75
CA PHE A 229 0.62 -15.90 -10.77
C PHE A 229 0.52 -17.08 -11.74
N LYS A 230 -0.59 -17.80 -11.73
CA LYS A 230 -0.82 -18.97 -12.58
C LYS A 230 -0.74 -18.61 -14.07
N ASP A 231 -1.37 -17.51 -14.47
CA ASP A 231 -1.35 -16.98 -15.83
C ASP A 231 0.08 -16.69 -16.33
N ARG A 232 0.99 -16.34 -15.41
CA ARG A 232 2.41 -16.09 -15.70
C ARG A 232 3.31 -17.31 -15.52
N GLY A 233 2.75 -18.51 -15.33
CA GLY A 233 3.52 -19.73 -15.17
C GLY A 233 4.11 -19.92 -13.76
N ILE A 234 3.54 -19.26 -12.75
CA ILE A 234 3.94 -19.41 -11.34
C ILE A 234 2.84 -20.17 -10.62
N THR A 235 3.16 -21.35 -10.12
CA THR A 235 2.22 -22.18 -9.35
C THR A 235 2.34 -21.86 -7.87
N VAL A 236 1.23 -21.60 -7.18
CA VAL A 236 1.21 -21.45 -5.72
C VAL A 236 0.71 -22.75 -5.11
N SER A 237 1.61 -23.49 -4.49
CA SER A 237 1.34 -24.74 -3.78
C SER A 237 1.06 -24.45 -2.30
N GLU A 238 0.20 -25.27 -1.69
CA GLU A 238 -0.08 -25.19 -0.26
C GLU A 238 -0.30 -26.60 0.30
N THR A 239 0.16 -26.86 1.52
CA THR A 239 -0.02 -28.16 2.19
C THR A 239 -1.46 -28.38 2.69
N LYS A 240 -2.21 -27.29 2.86
CA LYS A 240 -3.63 -27.22 3.19
C LYS A 240 -4.18 -25.85 2.75
N PRO A 241 -5.49 -25.73 2.46
CA PRO A 241 -6.09 -24.44 2.11
C PRO A 241 -5.76 -23.33 3.11
N GLY A 242 -5.18 -22.23 2.62
CA GLY A 242 -4.81 -21.06 3.43
C GLY A 242 -3.52 -21.20 4.24
N ALA A 243 -2.69 -22.23 3.97
CA ALA A 243 -1.33 -22.30 4.52
C ALA A 243 -0.39 -21.29 3.88
N THR A 244 -0.70 -20.88 2.65
CA THR A 244 0.07 -19.94 1.85
C THR A 244 -0.86 -18.81 1.46
N GLU A 245 -0.52 -17.57 1.80
CA GLU A 245 -1.29 -16.39 1.41
C GLU A 245 -0.40 -15.53 0.51
N VAL A 246 -0.77 -15.41 -0.76
CA VAL A 246 -0.03 -14.57 -1.68
C VAL A 246 -0.57 -13.15 -1.70
N ASP A 247 -1.83 -12.91 -1.34
CA ASP A 247 -2.49 -11.58 -1.25
C ASP A 247 -1.86 -10.60 -0.25
N LYS A 248 -1.06 -11.11 0.67
CA LYS A 248 -0.31 -10.30 1.65
C LYS A 248 1.15 -10.05 1.27
N LEU A 249 1.61 -10.57 0.12
CA LEU A 249 2.93 -10.24 -0.40
C LEU A 249 3.03 -8.74 -0.72
N LYS A 250 4.19 -8.16 -0.43
CA LYS A 250 4.51 -6.77 -0.80
C LYS A 250 4.68 -6.64 -2.31
N PRO A 251 4.37 -5.48 -2.92
CA PRO A 251 4.58 -5.27 -4.35
C PRO A 251 6.00 -5.63 -4.82
N THR A 252 7.02 -5.25 -4.03
CA THR A 252 8.43 -5.58 -4.30
C THR A 252 8.70 -7.09 -4.36
N THR A 253 8.02 -7.86 -3.52
CA THR A 253 8.10 -9.33 -3.52
C THR A 253 7.40 -9.91 -4.73
N VAL A 254 6.23 -9.39 -5.10
CA VAL A 254 5.50 -9.84 -6.30
C VAL A 254 6.33 -9.57 -7.55
N GLU A 255 6.84 -8.35 -7.72
CA GLU A 255 7.71 -7.97 -8.84
C GLU A 255 8.97 -8.85 -8.88
N GLY A 256 9.64 -9.02 -7.75
CA GLY A 256 10.84 -9.85 -7.67
C GLY A 256 10.59 -11.32 -8.06
N VAL A 257 9.44 -11.89 -7.69
CA VAL A 257 9.07 -13.25 -8.10
C VAL A 257 8.77 -13.33 -9.60
N LEU A 258 8.13 -12.31 -10.18
CA LEU A 258 7.87 -12.24 -11.61
C LEU A 258 9.17 -12.12 -12.41
N ASP A 259 10.06 -11.24 -11.97
CA ASP A 259 11.39 -11.06 -12.55
C ASP A 259 12.17 -12.37 -12.48
N PHE A 260 12.22 -13.00 -11.31
CA PHE A 260 12.87 -14.30 -11.13
C PHE A 260 12.32 -15.37 -12.08
N LYS A 261 10.99 -15.45 -12.24
CA LYS A 261 10.38 -16.40 -13.19
C LYS A 261 10.77 -16.09 -14.63
N ASN A 262 10.81 -14.82 -15.03
CA ASN A 262 11.18 -14.41 -16.38
C ASN A 262 12.67 -14.67 -16.66
N GLU A 263 13.51 -14.43 -15.66
CA GLU A 263 14.94 -14.74 -15.65
C GLU A 263 15.22 -16.24 -15.79
N VAL A 264 14.53 -17.09 -15.02
CA VAL A 264 14.63 -18.55 -15.11
C VAL A 264 14.11 -19.06 -16.46
N GLY A 265 13.10 -18.40 -17.02
CA GLY A 265 12.51 -18.77 -18.32
C GLY A 265 11.72 -20.08 -18.30
N ALA A 266 11.33 -20.57 -17.12
CA ALA A 266 10.55 -21.80 -16.94
C ALA A 266 9.52 -21.62 -15.82
N PRO A 267 8.45 -22.45 -15.79
CA PRO A 267 7.50 -22.43 -14.69
C PRO A 267 8.18 -22.69 -13.35
N ILE A 268 7.77 -21.95 -12.32
CA ILE A 268 8.25 -22.12 -10.95
C ILE A 268 7.09 -22.38 -9.99
N THR A 269 7.38 -22.97 -8.85
CA THR A 269 6.39 -23.19 -7.79
C THR A 269 6.80 -22.43 -6.53
N LEU A 270 5.85 -21.69 -5.97
CA LEU A 270 5.93 -21.14 -4.63
C LEU A 270 5.31 -22.13 -3.66
N ASN A 271 6.07 -22.62 -2.70
CA ASN A 271 5.58 -23.47 -1.61
C ASN A 271 5.01 -22.66 -0.46
N SER A 272 5.52 -21.44 -0.29
CA SER A 272 5.06 -20.51 0.73
C SER A 272 5.20 -19.07 0.27
N GLY A 273 4.40 -18.21 0.90
CA GLY A 273 4.29 -16.79 0.65
C GLY A 273 4.20 -16.08 1.99
N SER A 274 3.19 -15.23 2.16
CA SER A 274 2.84 -14.79 3.51
C SER A 274 2.19 -15.94 4.27
N GLU A 275 2.65 -16.17 5.50
CA GLU A 275 2.12 -17.21 6.37
C GLU A 275 1.43 -16.55 7.56
N ALA A 276 0.12 -16.74 7.71
CA ALA A 276 -0.63 -16.37 8.90
C ALA A 276 -0.23 -17.25 10.10
N GLY A 277 0.93 -16.99 10.68
CA GLY A 277 1.37 -17.58 11.95
C GLY A 277 0.81 -16.82 13.17
N PRO A 278 0.61 -17.48 14.34
CA PRO A 278 0.09 -16.88 15.57
C PRO A 278 1.04 -15.85 16.24
N HIS A 279 2.18 -15.57 15.60
CA HIS A 279 3.13 -14.56 15.99
C HIS A 279 3.31 -13.61 14.81
N ASN A 280 2.25 -12.83 14.52
CA ASN A 280 2.42 -11.63 13.74
C ASN A 280 3.55 -10.85 14.40
N ASN A 281 4.67 -10.74 13.72
CA ASN A 281 5.82 -10.12 14.34
C ASN A 281 5.41 -8.65 14.65
N SER A 282 5.69 -8.18 15.86
CA SER A 282 5.24 -6.87 16.34
C SER A 282 5.82 -5.70 15.53
N ASN A 283 6.79 -5.97 14.66
CA ASN A 283 7.38 -5.04 13.71
C ASN A 283 6.86 -5.31 12.27
N PRO A 284 5.94 -4.49 11.75
CA PRO A 284 5.39 -4.65 10.40
C PRO A 284 6.42 -4.53 9.27
N ASN A 285 7.64 -4.06 9.58
CA ASN A 285 8.74 -3.88 8.62
C ASN A 285 9.80 -4.98 8.67
N ALA A 286 9.65 -6.01 9.53
CA ALA A 286 10.62 -7.10 9.53
C ALA A 286 10.51 -7.92 8.24
N LEU A 287 11.66 -8.17 7.59
CA LEU A 287 11.77 -9.01 6.40
C LEU A 287 11.45 -10.47 6.77
N SER A 288 10.18 -10.84 6.61
CA SER A 288 9.62 -12.10 7.09
C SER A 288 8.49 -12.57 6.18
N HIS A 289 8.17 -13.87 6.23
CA HIS A 289 6.99 -14.43 5.56
C HIS A 289 5.73 -13.70 6.00
N ALA A 290 5.48 -13.59 7.30
CA ALA A 290 4.29 -12.94 7.86
C ALA A 290 4.05 -11.49 7.37
N ASN A 291 5.11 -10.77 6.99
CA ASN A 291 5.01 -9.40 6.49
C ASN A 291 5.05 -9.30 4.96
N GLY A 292 5.10 -10.44 4.25
CA GLY A 292 5.05 -10.50 2.80
C GLY A 292 6.34 -10.15 2.07
N TYR A 293 7.49 -10.16 2.76
CA TYR A 293 8.82 -9.90 2.17
C TYR A 293 9.55 -11.17 1.72
N LYS A 294 9.01 -12.34 2.08
CA LYS A 294 9.64 -13.63 1.82
C LYS A 294 8.69 -14.58 1.12
N VAL A 295 9.26 -15.45 0.29
CA VAL A 295 8.58 -16.56 -0.38
C VAL A 295 9.50 -17.77 -0.37
N ASP A 296 8.90 -18.96 -0.38
CA ASP A 296 9.62 -20.21 -0.54
C ASP A 296 9.44 -20.73 -1.97
N ILE A 297 10.54 -20.91 -2.69
CA ILE A 297 10.54 -21.39 -4.09
C ILE A 297 11.04 -22.83 -4.13
N ASP A 298 10.39 -23.70 -4.90
CA ASP A 298 10.81 -25.10 -5.09
C ASP A 298 12.28 -25.20 -5.56
N ASN A 299 13.04 -26.11 -4.93
CA ASN A 299 14.45 -26.36 -5.27
C ASN A 299 14.62 -27.29 -6.49
N THR A 300 13.88 -27.03 -7.57
CA THR A 300 13.96 -27.82 -8.81
C THR A 300 15.35 -27.72 -9.45
N PRO A 301 15.76 -28.69 -10.29
CA PRO A 301 17.04 -28.61 -11.00
C PRO A 301 17.19 -27.33 -11.84
N VAL A 302 16.11 -26.85 -12.45
CA VAL A 302 16.12 -25.64 -13.30
C VAL A 302 16.37 -24.40 -12.44
N VAL A 303 15.65 -24.27 -11.32
CA VAL A 303 15.83 -23.17 -10.36
C VAL A 303 17.23 -23.18 -9.74
N ASN A 304 17.69 -24.35 -9.28
CA ASN A 304 19.01 -24.50 -8.66
C ASN A 304 20.13 -24.10 -9.63
N ASN A 305 20.10 -24.62 -10.86
CA ASN A 305 21.11 -24.34 -11.86
C ASN A 305 21.12 -22.86 -12.25
N TYR A 306 19.95 -22.21 -12.33
CA TYR A 306 19.87 -20.79 -12.64
C TYR A 306 20.51 -19.94 -11.54
N ILE A 307 20.08 -20.12 -10.28
CA ILE A 307 20.57 -19.32 -9.14
C ILE A 307 22.07 -19.53 -8.96
N GLU A 308 22.54 -20.77 -8.92
CA GLU A 308 23.95 -21.08 -8.64
C GLU A 308 24.91 -20.60 -9.72
N LYS A 309 24.41 -20.43 -10.96
CA LYS A 309 25.21 -19.97 -12.09
C LYS A 309 25.21 -18.44 -12.23
N ASN A 310 24.08 -17.78 -11.98
CA ASN A 310 23.91 -16.37 -12.32
C ASN A 310 24.00 -15.44 -11.11
N TYR A 311 23.76 -15.93 -9.88
CA TYR A 311 23.74 -15.09 -8.69
C TYR A 311 25.06 -15.15 -7.92
N THR A 312 25.35 -14.06 -7.21
CA THR A 312 26.61 -13.89 -6.50
C THR A 312 26.56 -14.62 -5.16
N ARG A 313 27.55 -15.47 -4.91
CA ARG A 313 27.76 -16.09 -3.60
C ARG A 313 28.99 -15.48 -2.91
N PRO A 314 28.82 -14.81 -1.76
CA PRO A 314 29.95 -14.31 -0.99
C PRO A 314 30.88 -15.44 -0.53
N GLU A 315 32.17 -15.17 -0.47
CA GLU A 315 33.14 -16.15 0.05
C GLU A 315 33.11 -16.22 1.58
N GLY A 316 33.56 -17.36 2.12
CA GLY A 316 33.70 -17.56 3.55
C GLY A 316 32.37 -17.54 4.31
N PRO A 317 32.38 -17.11 5.59
CA PRO A 317 31.19 -17.13 6.44
C PRO A 317 30.03 -16.24 5.97
N ALA A 318 30.30 -15.25 5.10
CA ALA A 318 29.26 -14.36 4.58
C ALA A 318 28.34 -15.06 3.57
N GLY A 319 28.81 -16.12 2.89
CA GLY A 319 28.02 -16.93 1.96
C GLY A 319 27.22 -18.05 2.61
N THR A 320 27.10 -18.04 3.94
CA THR A 320 26.42 -19.07 4.72
C THR A 320 25.62 -18.42 5.85
N ARG A 321 24.31 -18.69 5.88
CA ARG A 321 23.40 -18.23 6.93
C ARG A 321 23.65 -19.01 8.23
N LYS A 322 23.17 -18.48 9.37
CA LYS A 322 23.42 -19.06 10.71
C LYS A 322 23.01 -20.53 10.87
N ASP A 323 22.04 -20.97 10.08
CA ASP A 323 21.53 -22.35 10.03
C ASP A 323 22.28 -23.26 9.04
N GLY A 324 23.29 -22.75 8.34
CA GLY A 324 24.08 -23.48 7.36
C GLY A 324 23.58 -23.36 5.92
N ALA A 325 22.47 -22.67 5.67
CA ALA A 325 21.97 -22.45 4.31
C ALA A 325 22.98 -21.61 3.49
N ALA A 326 23.27 -22.03 2.25
CA ALA A 326 24.13 -21.25 1.36
C ALA A 326 23.37 -20.01 0.86
N LEU A 327 24.03 -18.85 0.88
CA LEU A 327 23.43 -17.57 0.47
C LEU A 327 23.90 -17.15 -0.91
N TYR A 328 22.95 -16.73 -1.74
CA TYR A 328 23.13 -16.18 -3.07
C TYR A 328 22.39 -14.84 -3.18
N TYR A 329 22.89 -13.94 -4.02
CA TYR A 329 22.32 -12.60 -4.19
C TYR A 329 22.15 -12.26 -5.67
N ASP A 330 20.98 -11.75 -6.03
CA ASP A 330 20.72 -11.22 -7.38
C ASP A 330 21.36 -9.82 -7.55
N SER A 331 21.21 -9.25 -8.76
CA SER A 331 21.75 -7.92 -9.09
C SER A 331 21.07 -6.77 -8.33
N LYS A 332 19.86 -6.99 -7.81
CA LYS A 332 19.08 -6.03 -7.01
C LYS A 332 19.41 -6.15 -5.50
N GLY A 333 20.24 -7.13 -5.11
CA GLY A 333 20.61 -7.38 -3.72
C GLY A 333 19.63 -8.25 -2.94
N ASN A 334 18.65 -8.88 -3.61
CA ASN A 334 17.75 -9.82 -2.95
C ASN A 334 18.48 -11.10 -2.56
N GLN A 335 18.08 -11.68 -1.43
CA GLN A 335 18.78 -12.80 -0.83
C GLN A 335 18.06 -14.11 -1.10
N TYR A 336 18.78 -15.11 -1.59
CA TYR A 336 18.31 -16.46 -1.87
C TYR A 336 19.08 -17.44 -0.98
N ALA A 337 18.41 -17.99 0.02
CA ALA A 337 18.98 -18.97 0.95
C ALA A 337 18.60 -20.40 0.52
N LYS A 338 19.62 -21.22 0.24
CA LYS A 338 19.42 -22.61 -0.16
C LYS A 338 19.16 -23.49 1.06
N GLU A 339 17.90 -23.80 1.33
CA GLU A 339 17.51 -24.79 2.33
C GLU A 339 17.46 -26.20 1.74
N SER A 340 17.25 -27.22 2.58
CA SER A 340 17.26 -28.62 2.14
C SER A 340 16.10 -28.99 1.20
N SER A 341 14.95 -28.32 1.32
CA SER A 341 13.72 -28.64 0.57
C SER A 341 13.23 -27.53 -0.36
N HIS A 342 13.73 -26.31 -0.22
CA HIS A 342 13.29 -25.13 -0.97
C HIS A 342 14.36 -24.03 -0.92
N TRP A 343 14.12 -22.95 -1.65
CA TRP A 343 14.83 -21.68 -1.52
C TRP A 343 14.00 -20.73 -0.69
N ASP A 344 14.55 -20.28 0.43
CA ASP A 344 13.99 -19.20 1.25
C ASP A 344 14.50 -17.88 0.64
N VAL A 345 13.60 -17.14 -0.02
CA VAL A 345 13.94 -15.92 -0.77
C VAL A 345 13.40 -14.70 -0.03
N THR A 346 14.26 -13.70 0.15
CA THR A 346 13.93 -12.41 0.77
C THR A 346 14.10 -11.29 -0.24
N TYR A 347 13.03 -10.57 -0.53
CA TYR A 347 13.03 -9.38 -1.38
C TYR A 347 13.11 -8.12 -0.53
N TYR A 348 14.06 -7.24 -0.84
CA TYR A 348 14.28 -6.01 -0.10
C TYR A 348 13.50 -4.86 -0.74
N PRO A 349 12.90 -3.95 0.05
CA PRO A 349 12.41 -2.70 -0.50
C PRO A 349 13.58 -1.90 -1.08
N GLY A 350 13.43 -1.44 -2.33
CA GLY A 350 14.43 -0.67 -3.07
C GLY A 350 14.56 0.78 -2.61
#